data_AF-A0AAN8WJ09-F1
#
_entry.id   AF-A0AAN8WJ09-F1
#
_cell.length_a   1.000
_cell.length_b   1.000
_cell.length_c   1.000
_cell.angle_alpha   90.00
_cell.angle_beta   90.00
_cell.angle_gamma   90.00
#
_symmetry.space_group_name_H-M   'P 1'
#
loop_
_entity.id
_entity.type
_entity.pdbx_description
1 polymer ?
#
loop_
_entity_poly.entity_id
_entity_poly.type
_entity_poly.pdbx_seq_one_letter_code
_entity_poly.pdbx_strand_id
1 'polypeptide(L)'
;MAAIVEGEKENWDVLGEYSNKTLRLKAERWTKAVQNEDTRTAILNFLDADAEQVVVGQNTSNQLVASSEVPAGLRTKGVYFLKTSDIPLNREEDTSNVREHVIFGDISPQPLDQLSTLIEEAS
;
A
#
# COMPACT_ATOMS: atom_id res chain seq x y z
N MET A 1 16.29 -9.20 -17.65
CA MET A 1 15.48 -8.02 -17.96
C MET A 1 14.05 -8.50 -18.12
N ALA A 2 13.24 -8.43 -17.07
CA ALA A 2 11.85 -8.86 -17.12
C ALA A 2 11.04 -7.74 -17.78
N ALA A 3 10.52 -8.03 -18.97
CA ALA A 3 9.54 -7.21 -19.64
C ALA A 3 8.30 -7.16 -18.74
N ILE A 4 7.96 -5.95 -18.30
CA ILE A 4 6.66 -5.60 -17.75
C ILE A 4 5.68 -5.83 -18.89
N VAL A 5 4.82 -6.84 -18.75
CA VAL A 5 3.95 -7.34 -19.82
C VAL A 5 2.90 -6.27 -20.10
N GLU A 6 2.84 -5.73 -21.32
CA GLU A 6 1.97 -4.60 -21.70
C GLU A 6 0.45 -4.92 -21.73
N GLY A 7 0.01 -6.07 -21.19
CA GLY A 7 -1.40 -6.39 -20.94
C GLY A 7 -1.83 -6.23 -19.48
N GLU A 8 -0.89 -5.82 -18.63
CA GLU A 8 -0.97 -5.79 -17.19
C GLU A 8 -1.11 -4.30 -16.77
N LYS A 9 -2.27 -3.68 -17.01
CA LYS A 9 -2.67 -2.49 -16.24
C LYS A 9 -3.04 -2.99 -14.85
N GLU A 10 -1.97 -3.33 -14.16
CA GLU A 10 -1.90 -4.22 -13.03
C GLU A 10 -2.71 -3.64 -11.87
N ASN A 11 -3.26 -4.52 -11.03
CA ASN A 11 -3.81 -4.17 -9.71
C ASN A 11 -2.89 -3.22 -8.88
N TRP A 12 -1.62 -3.10 -9.26
CA TRP A 12 -0.57 -2.25 -8.74
C TRP A 12 -0.81 -0.78 -9.07
N ASP A 13 -1.36 -0.43 -10.24
CA ASP A 13 -1.75 0.94 -10.57
C ASP A 13 -2.87 1.43 -9.66
N VAL A 14 -3.82 0.56 -9.31
CA VAL A 14 -4.90 0.87 -8.34
C VAL A 14 -4.31 1.14 -6.95
N LEU A 15 -3.40 0.27 -6.50
CA LEU A 15 -2.67 0.44 -5.23
C LEU A 15 -1.86 1.76 -5.24
N GLY A 16 -1.23 2.08 -6.37
CA GLY A 16 -0.41 3.26 -6.56
C GLY A 16 -1.20 4.55 -6.62
N GLU A 17 -2.30 4.58 -7.35
CA GLU A 17 -3.22 5.72 -7.41
C GLU A 17 -3.78 6.03 -6.02
N TYR A 18 -4.23 4.99 -5.30
CA TYR A 18 -4.73 5.14 -3.94
C TYR A 18 -3.64 5.64 -2.99
N SER A 19 -2.45 5.04 -3.04
CA SER A 19 -1.30 5.46 -2.23
C SER A 19 -0.91 6.92 -2.51
N ASN A 20 -0.83 7.31 -3.78
CA ASN A 20 -0.49 8.68 -4.17
C ASN A 20 -1.56 9.67 -3.73
N LYS A 21 -2.85 9.32 -3.84
CA LYS A 21 -3.97 10.18 -3.43
C LYS A 21 -4.00 10.36 -1.91
N THR A 22 -3.85 9.27 -1.16
CA THR A 22 -3.90 9.28 0.31
C THR A 22 -2.66 9.91 0.93
N LEU A 23 -1.47 9.59 0.41
CA LEU A 23 -0.19 10.16 0.88
C LEU A 23 0.15 11.51 0.23
N ARG A 24 -0.71 12.01 -0.66
CA ARG A 24 -0.48 13.25 -1.45
C ARG A 24 0.88 13.26 -2.15
N LEU A 25 1.27 12.12 -2.70
CA LEU A 25 2.54 11.94 -3.41
C LEU A 25 2.36 12.12 -4.92
N LYS A 26 3.46 12.47 -5.60
CA LYS A 26 3.52 12.49 -7.08
C LYS A 26 3.60 11.06 -7.61
N ALA A 27 2.97 10.80 -8.77
CA ALA A 27 3.02 9.50 -9.45
C ALA A 27 4.44 8.93 -9.63
N GLU A 28 5.43 9.81 -9.89
CA GLU A 28 6.85 9.44 -9.97
C GLU A 28 7.37 8.68 -8.73
N ARG A 29 6.81 8.94 -7.54
CA ARG A 29 7.23 8.27 -6.30
C ARG A 29 6.82 6.81 -6.30
N TRP A 30 5.60 6.51 -6.75
CA TRP A 30 5.13 5.15 -6.93
C TRP A 30 5.96 4.41 -7.98
N THR A 31 6.22 5.03 -9.13
CA THR A 31 7.05 4.44 -10.20
C THR A 31 8.46 4.08 -9.71
N LYS A 32 9.08 4.93 -8.88
CA LYS A 32 10.38 4.61 -8.26
C LYS A 32 10.29 3.51 -7.21
N ALA A 33 9.16 3.41 -6.51
CA ALA A 33 8.92 2.37 -5.51
C ALA A 33 8.82 0.98 -6.17
N VAL A 34 8.04 0.86 -7.25
CA VAL A 34 7.87 -0.41 -7.97
C VAL A 34 9.11 -0.83 -8.75
N GLN A 35 10.05 0.09 -9.01
CA GLN A 35 11.39 -0.25 -9.53
C GLN A 35 12.29 -0.90 -8.48
N ASN A 36 11.97 -0.78 -7.19
CA ASN A 36 12.69 -1.45 -6.12
C ASN A 36 12.18 -2.89 -5.98
N GLU A 37 13.10 -3.86 -6.05
CA GLU A 37 12.76 -5.29 -6.05
C GLU A 37 12.04 -5.73 -4.78
N ASP A 38 12.42 -5.22 -3.60
CA ASP A 38 11.76 -5.56 -2.33
C ASP A 38 10.30 -5.10 -2.32
N THR A 39 10.07 -3.85 -2.73
CA THR A 39 8.72 -3.26 -2.81
C THR A 39 7.86 -3.98 -3.84
N ARG A 40 8.44 -4.27 -5.01
CA ARG A 40 7.79 -5.03 -6.07
C ARG A 40 7.39 -6.43 -5.58
N THR A 41 8.29 -7.11 -4.88
CA THR A 41 8.06 -8.46 -4.35
C THR A 41 6.95 -8.46 -3.30
N ALA A 42 6.92 -7.48 -2.39
CA ALA A 42 5.86 -7.37 -1.39
C ALA A 42 4.46 -7.18 -2.02
N ILE A 43 4.36 -6.32 -3.06
CA ILE A 43 3.12 -6.09 -3.79
C ILE A 43 2.71 -7.35 -4.58
N LEU A 44 3.67 -8.02 -5.22
CA LEU A 44 3.43 -9.29 -5.92
C LEU A 44 2.90 -10.37 -4.99
N ASN A 45 3.55 -10.57 -3.84
CA ASN A 45 3.13 -11.56 -2.84
C ASN A 45 1.72 -11.25 -2.33
N PHE A 46 1.41 -9.97 -2.12
CA PHE A 46 0.04 -9.55 -1.79
C PHE A 46 -0.94 -9.91 -2.91
N LEU A 47 -0.59 -9.77 -4.18
CA LEU A 47 -1.52 -10.07 -5.27
C LEU A 47 -1.64 -11.57 -5.57
N ASP A 48 -0.56 -12.33 -5.40
CA ASP A 48 -0.50 -13.78 -5.61
C ASP A 48 -1.18 -14.59 -4.47
N ALA A 49 -1.66 -13.89 -3.42
CA ALA A 49 -2.25 -14.49 -2.22
C ALA A 49 -1.27 -15.21 -1.28
N ASP A 50 0.02 -14.92 -1.41
CA ASP A 50 1.04 -15.30 -0.44
C ASP A 50 1.03 -14.38 0.79
N ALA A 51 0.58 -13.13 0.62
CA ALA A 51 0.39 -12.17 1.71
C ALA A 51 -1.07 -11.69 1.82
N GLU A 52 -1.61 -11.72 3.05
CA GLU A 52 -2.95 -11.21 3.38
C GLU A 52 -3.00 -9.69 3.46
N GLN A 53 -1.86 -9.05 3.75
CA GLN A 53 -1.75 -7.61 3.90
C GLN A 53 -0.45 -7.05 3.32
N VAL A 54 -0.49 -5.79 2.92
CA VAL A 54 0.69 -5.02 2.54
C VAL A 54 0.54 -3.58 3.01
N VAL A 55 1.62 -3.00 3.49
CA VAL A 55 1.71 -1.63 3.99
C VAL A 55 2.66 -0.87 3.09
N VAL A 56 2.18 0.25 2.56
CA VAL A 56 2.93 1.19 1.73
C VAL A 56 3.17 2.46 2.54
N GLY A 57 4.44 2.79 2.78
CA GLY A 57 4.80 3.97 3.56
C GLY A 57 6.13 4.56 3.12
N GLN A 58 6.52 5.66 3.76
CA GLN A 58 7.84 6.24 3.53
C GLN A 58 8.83 5.76 4.59
N ASN A 59 9.98 5.29 4.14
CA ASN A 59 11.10 4.97 5.03
C ASN A 59 11.82 6.26 5.51
N THR A 60 12.83 6.10 6.36
CA THR A 60 13.67 7.20 6.87
C THR A 60 14.37 8.02 5.79
N SER A 61 14.54 7.45 4.58
CA SER A 61 15.13 8.09 3.40
C SER A 61 14.10 8.77 2.50
N ASN A 62 12.84 8.92 2.95
CA ASN A 62 11.70 9.44 2.18
C ASN A 62 11.43 8.66 0.89
N GLN A 63 11.85 7.40 0.82
CA GLN A 63 11.52 6.50 -0.28
C GLN A 63 10.23 5.77 0.04
N LEU A 64 9.38 5.63 -0.96
CA LEU A 64 8.16 4.85 -0.82
C LEU A 64 8.54 3.37 -0.87
N VAL A 65 8.12 2.63 0.15
CA VAL A 65 8.41 1.20 0.31
C VAL A 65 7.13 0.45 0.62
N ALA A 66 7.01 -0.77 0.11
CA ALA A 66 5.93 -1.70 0.48
C ALA A 66 6.48 -2.88 1.28
N SER A 67 5.76 -3.30 2.32
CA SER A 67 6.13 -4.43 3.17
C SER A 67 4.88 -5.16 3.67
N SER A 68 4.96 -6.48 3.89
CA SER A 68 3.86 -7.27 4.47
C SER A 68 3.56 -6.93 5.93
N GLU A 69 4.49 -6.25 6.60
CA GLU A 69 4.37 -5.80 7.98
C GLU A 69 4.49 -4.28 8.06
N VAL A 70 3.94 -3.67 9.11
CA VAL A 70 4.13 -2.23 9.37
C VAL A 70 5.60 -2.01 9.79
N PRO A 71 6.41 -1.27 9.00
CA PRO A 71 7.77 -0.97 9.41
C PRO A 71 7.77 -0.15 10.71
N ALA A 72 8.54 -0.57 11.71
CA ALA A 72 8.71 0.17 12.98
C ALA A 72 9.27 1.60 12.79
N GLY A 73 9.76 1.94 11.60
CA GLY A 73 10.27 3.25 11.21
C GLY A 73 9.30 4.12 10.40
N LEU A 74 7.99 3.87 10.45
CA LEU A 74 7.01 4.67 9.72
C LEU A 74 7.02 6.12 10.26
N ARG A 75 7.71 7.02 9.56
CA ARG A 75 7.91 8.41 10.01
C ARG A 75 6.76 9.34 9.61
N THR A 76 6.01 8.94 8.60
CA THR A 76 4.90 9.70 8.01
C THR A 76 3.65 8.83 7.95
N LYS A 77 2.54 9.39 7.49
CA LYS A 77 1.35 8.60 7.19
C LYS A 77 1.71 7.50 6.17
N GLY A 78 1.24 6.29 6.39
CA GLY A 78 1.29 5.19 5.44
C GLY A 78 -0.11 4.79 5.02
N VAL A 79 -0.18 3.87 4.08
CA VAL A 79 -1.41 3.21 3.64
C VAL A 79 -1.24 1.73 3.85
N TYR A 80 -2.23 1.05 4.40
CA TYR A 80 -2.28 -0.40 4.45
C TYR A 80 -3.40 -0.93 3.56
N PHE A 81 -3.16 -2.11 3.03
CA PHE A 81 -4.06 -2.86 2.18
C PHE A 81 -4.21 -4.23 2.81
N LEU A 82 -5.44 -4.61 3.14
CA LEU A 82 -5.76 -5.86 3.82
C LEU A 82 -6.80 -6.62 3.00
N LYS A 83 -6.55 -7.88 2.70
CA LYS A 83 -7.56 -8.75 2.08
C LYS A 83 -8.63 -9.10 3.09
N THR A 84 -9.89 -8.93 2.70
CA THR A 84 -11.04 -9.37 3.50
C THR A 84 -11.35 -10.85 3.30
N SER A 85 -10.72 -11.48 2.32
CA SER A 85 -11.06 -12.82 1.85
C SER A 85 -9.84 -13.45 1.17
N ASP A 86 -9.59 -14.74 1.42
CA ASP A 86 -8.58 -15.59 0.76
C ASP A 86 -8.92 -15.91 -0.72
N ILE A 87 -9.58 -14.98 -1.41
CA ILE A 87 -9.93 -15.14 -2.82
C ILE A 87 -8.76 -14.58 -3.65
N PRO A 88 -8.32 -15.29 -4.71
CA PRO A 88 -7.34 -14.74 -5.62
C PRO A 88 -7.84 -13.42 -6.21
N LEU A 89 -6.96 -12.41 -6.21
CA LEU A 89 -7.27 -11.13 -6.80
C LEU A 89 -7.17 -11.25 -8.32
N ASN A 90 -8.28 -11.02 -9.02
CA ASN A 90 -8.32 -11.09 -10.48
C ASN A 90 -7.42 -9.99 -11.04
N ARG A 91 -6.57 -10.36 -12.00
CA ARG A 91 -5.55 -9.47 -12.61
C ARG A 91 -6.07 -8.68 -13.81
N GLU A 92 -7.29 -8.96 -14.27
CA GLU A 92 -7.88 -8.35 -15.47
C GLU A 92 -8.66 -7.08 -15.11
N GLU A 93 -8.44 -5.98 -15.84
CA GLU A 93 -9.03 -4.65 -15.61
C GLU A 93 -10.57 -4.69 -15.45
N ASP A 94 -11.26 -5.51 -16.26
CA ASP A 94 -12.71 -5.69 -16.24
C ASP A 94 -13.24 -6.55 -15.09
N THR A 95 -12.39 -7.36 -14.44
CA THR A 95 -12.79 -8.24 -13.30
C THR A 95 -11.99 -7.99 -12.02
N SER A 96 -11.20 -6.90 -11.96
CA SER A 96 -10.42 -6.51 -10.80
C SER A 96 -11.31 -6.35 -9.56
N ASN A 97 -11.23 -7.34 -8.68
CA ASN A 97 -11.99 -7.42 -7.43
C ASN A 97 -11.22 -6.84 -6.23
N VAL A 98 -10.07 -6.20 -6.49
CA VAL A 98 -9.23 -5.53 -5.48
C VAL A 98 -10.02 -4.50 -4.70
N ARG A 99 -10.86 -3.68 -5.34
CA ARG A 99 -11.64 -2.66 -4.64
C ARG A 99 -12.74 -3.21 -3.73
N GLU A 100 -13.17 -4.45 -3.97
CA GLU A 100 -14.26 -5.11 -3.24
C GLU A 100 -13.74 -6.02 -2.12
N HIS A 101 -12.61 -6.71 -2.34
CA HIS A 101 -11.99 -7.63 -1.37
C HIS A 101 -10.75 -7.09 -0.67
N VAL A 102 -10.31 -5.86 -0.96
CA VAL A 102 -9.20 -5.22 -0.25
C VAL A 102 -9.71 -4.01 0.51
N ILE A 103 -9.46 -4.00 1.81
CA ILE A 103 -9.63 -2.83 2.66
C ILE A 103 -8.41 -1.94 2.48
N PHE A 104 -8.67 -0.67 2.18
CA PHE A 104 -7.67 0.38 2.09
C PHE A 104 -7.80 1.27 3.32
N GLY A 105 -6.73 1.44 4.08
CA GLY A 105 -6.73 2.36 5.23
C GLY A 105 -5.45 3.14 5.34
N ASP A 106 -5.49 4.29 6.01
CA ASP A 106 -4.29 5.04 6.36
C ASP A 106 -3.81 4.68 7.77
N ILE A 107 -2.48 4.66 7.94
CA ILE A 107 -1.82 4.48 9.23
C ILE A 107 -1.08 5.77 9.57
N SER A 108 -1.41 6.38 10.71
CA SER A 108 -0.73 7.59 11.18
C SER A 108 0.45 7.21 12.11
N PRO A 109 1.59 7.91 12.02
CA PRO A 109 2.82 7.55 12.75
C PRO A 109 2.74 7.84 14.27
N GLN A 110 1.68 8.52 14.74
CA GLN A 110 1.44 8.78 16.16
C GLN A 110 0.08 8.23 16.58
N PRO A 111 -0.06 6.91 16.80
CA PRO A 111 -1.26 6.36 17.41
C PRO A 111 -1.49 6.92 18.83
N LEU A 112 -0.43 7.34 19.52
CA LEU A 112 -0.47 7.89 20.88
C LEU A 112 -0.89 9.37 20.95
N ASP A 113 -0.41 10.25 20.06
CA ASP A 113 -0.84 11.66 20.06
C ASP A 113 -2.31 11.82 19.70
N GLN A 114 -2.85 11.02 18.77
CA GLN A 114 -4.28 11.10 18.41
C GLN A 114 -5.19 10.65 19.58
N LEU A 115 -4.77 9.68 20.38
CA LEU A 115 -5.48 9.31 21.62
C LEU A 115 -5.40 10.43 22.65
N SER A 116 -4.25 11.09 22.77
CA SER A 116 -4.09 12.22 23.70
C SER A 116 -4.95 13.43 23.32
N THR A 117 -5.07 13.76 22.03
CA THR A 117 -5.96 14.84 21.56
C THR A 117 -7.43 14.51 21.79
N LEU A 118 -7.87 13.27 21.54
CA LEU A 118 -9.27 12.87 21.75
C LEU A 118 -9.69 12.87 23.23
N ILE A 119 -8.75 12.65 24.15
CA ILE A 119 -9.04 12.66 25.60
C ILE A 119 -9.12 14.10 26.14
N GLU A 120 -8.39 15.05 25.55
CA GLU A 120 -8.35 16.44 26.00
C GLU A 120 -9.56 17.28 25.52
N GLU A 121 -10.27 16.82 24.48
CA GLU A 121 -11.51 17.47 23.99
C GLU A 121 -12.78 17.09 24.77
N ALA A 122 -12.67 16.23 25.79
CA ALA A 122 -13.80 15.77 26.63
C ALA A 122 -13.74 16.28 28.09
N SER A 123 -12.98 17.36 28.34
CA SER A 123 -12.87 18.02 29.67
C SER A 123 -13.46 19.42 29.71
#